data_AF-A0A2D6XDH5-F1
#
_entry.id   AF-A0A2D6XDH5-F1
#
_cell.length_a   1.000
_cell.length_b   1.000
_cell.length_c   1.000
_cell.angle_alpha   90.00
_cell.angle_beta   90.00
_cell.angle_gamma   90.00
#
_symmetry.space_group_name_H-M   'P 1'
#
loop_
_entity.id
_entity.type
_entity.pdbx_description
1 polymer ?
#
loop_
_entity_poly.entity_id
_entity_poly.type
_entity_poly.pdbx_seq_one_letter_code
_entity_poly.pdbx_strand_id
1 'polypeptide(L)'
;MSSSQHNSLSSEQKEKILNEWNSRLENPPALLELIRIAYPDRPDLDGRSKEGREIKAFLATRKIKAHGAHEYQAKEKINLTEEQKQFVESNASMMNGREIACIIFADNELTNLHQEVRSVNDHIKSLDLEPYENPNEVPNSEYKPPKTFDKTVNTVNRYVNNEIDKNKITSSIKKNIDSLINYLSTYRFSHQINTYSSQTDRELFESSFIRYTHDKPDLSQEEVDQYIVLSTEVIIAASIQRRTERLQELLDTAAEDTEGRRIAMALVDAISSAQTEYNQCINRQQKLLDSLKQKRSDVLKNKIKENASVLNLVQLWKEEESRKKLIQLANIRKKAVSDEVENLTGMDEIKCRILGLSKGEVLDE
;
A
#
# COMPACT_ATOMS: atom_id res chain seq x y z
N MET A 1 -2.79 18.96 -61.50
CA MET A 1 -3.97 19.82 -61.27
C MET A 1 -5.11 18.95 -60.78
N SER A 2 -5.51 19.10 -59.51
CA SER A 2 -6.90 19.06 -59.04
C SER A 2 -6.91 19.17 -57.51
N SER A 3 -6.86 20.43 -57.09
CA SER A 3 -7.73 21.01 -56.05
C SER A 3 -7.93 20.22 -54.76
N SER A 4 -7.05 20.48 -53.79
CA SER A 4 -7.33 20.33 -52.36
C SER A 4 -8.58 21.14 -52.01
N GLN A 5 -9.74 20.48 -51.93
CA GLN A 5 -10.97 21.11 -51.44
C GLN A 5 -10.79 21.49 -49.97
N HIS A 6 -10.60 22.79 -49.73
CA HIS A 6 -10.93 23.41 -48.45
C HIS A 6 -12.45 23.30 -48.25
N ASN A 7 -12.91 22.27 -47.54
CA ASN A 7 -14.24 22.33 -46.92
C ASN A 7 -14.14 23.26 -45.71
N SER A 8 -14.35 24.55 -45.94
CA SER A 8 -14.50 25.54 -44.88
C SER A 8 -15.92 25.50 -44.32
N LEU A 9 -16.08 25.56 -42.99
CA LEU A 9 -17.38 25.78 -42.32
C LEU A 9 -18.23 26.82 -43.09
N SER A 10 -19.49 26.48 -43.39
CA SER A 10 -20.41 27.39 -44.07
C SER A 10 -20.66 28.64 -43.22
N SER A 11 -20.88 29.79 -43.88
CA SER A 11 -21.20 31.05 -43.19
C SER A 11 -22.42 30.92 -42.27
N GLU A 12 -23.41 30.11 -42.66
CA GLU A 12 -24.62 29.86 -41.87
C GLU A 12 -24.32 29.05 -40.58
N GLN A 13 -23.41 28.07 -40.66
CA GLN A 13 -22.97 27.28 -39.50
C GLN A 13 -22.19 28.13 -38.51
N LYS A 14 -21.35 29.05 -39.02
CA LYS A 14 -20.59 30.00 -38.20
C LYS A 14 -21.53 30.92 -37.43
N GLU A 15 -22.60 31.40 -38.06
CA GLU A 15 -23.59 32.27 -37.42
C GLU A 15 -24.38 31.55 -36.32
N LYS A 16 -24.83 30.30 -36.57
CA LYS A 16 -25.52 29.47 -35.57
C LYS A 16 -24.67 29.21 -34.32
N ILE A 17 -23.39 28.89 -34.48
CA ILE A 17 -22.45 28.68 -33.37
C ILE A 17 -22.31 29.96 -32.52
N LEU A 18 -22.25 31.12 -33.16
CA LEU A 18 -22.06 32.40 -32.46
C LEU A 18 -23.32 32.85 -31.75
N ASN A 19 -24.49 32.67 -32.36
CA ASN A 19 -25.75 33.01 -31.74
C ASN A 19 -25.96 32.19 -30.46
N GLU A 20 -25.64 30.90 -30.49
CA GLU A 20 -25.76 30.05 -29.29
C GLU A 20 -24.64 30.25 -28.26
N TRP A 21 -23.46 30.67 -28.71
CA TRP A 21 -22.42 31.09 -27.77
C TRP A 21 -22.82 32.37 -27.03
N ASN A 22 -23.41 33.32 -27.73
CA ASN A 22 -23.80 34.62 -27.18
C ASN A 22 -25.13 34.58 -26.41
N SER A 23 -26.00 33.59 -26.65
CA SER A 23 -27.26 33.42 -25.93
C SER A 23 -27.06 32.97 -24.48
N ARG A 24 -25.95 32.30 -24.17
CA ARG A 24 -25.64 31.72 -22.84
C ARG A 24 -24.39 32.35 -22.21
N LEU A 25 -24.56 33.52 -21.61
CA LEU A 25 -23.47 34.25 -20.93
C LEU A 25 -22.97 33.57 -19.63
N GLU A 26 -23.88 32.97 -18.84
CA GLU A 26 -23.51 32.36 -17.55
C GLU A 26 -23.04 30.90 -17.68
N ASN A 27 -23.53 30.15 -18.67
CA ASN A 27 -23.14 28.75 -18.90
C ASN A 27 -22.86 28.50 -20.39
N PRO A 28 -21.63 28.79 -20.87
CA PRO A 28 -21.31 28.66 -22.29
C PRO A 28 -21.43 27.19 -22.75
N PRO A 29 -21.94 26.92 -23.96
CA PRO A 29 -22.16 25.57 -24.45
C PRO A 29 -20.85 24.79 -24.63
N ALA A 30 -20.91 23.47 -24.42
CA ALA A 30 -19.76 22.59 -24.59
C ALA A 30 -19.32 22.51 -26.05
N LEU A 31 -18.05 22.18 -26.31
CA LEU A 31 -17.58 21.96 -27.68
C LEU A 31 -18.41 20.89 -28.41
N LEU A 32 -18.82 19.84 -27.70
CA LEU A 32 -19.66 18.77 -28.26
C LEU A 32 -21.07 19.27 -28.64
N GLU A 33 -21.64 20.16 -27.82
CA GLU A 33 -22.95 20.76 -28.10
C GLU A 33 -22.88 21.67 -29.31
N LEU A 34 -21.82 22.48 -29.42
CA LEU A 34 -21.57 23.33 -30.60
C LEU A 34 -21.37 22.50 -31.88
N ILE A 35 -20.74 21.32 -31.78
CA ILE A 35 -20.60 20.39 -32.91
C ILE A 35 -21.96 19.83 -33.34
N ARG A 36 -22.80 19.42 -32.38
CA ARG A 36 -24.16 18.92 -32.66
C ARG A 36 -25.06 19.98 -33.28
N ILE A 37 -24.95 21.23 -32.84
CA ILE A 37 -25.71 22.36 -33.42
C ILE A 37 -25.24 22.67 -34.84
N ALA A 38 -23.94 22.59 -35.11
CA ALA A 38 -23.39 22.86 -36.44
C ALA A 38 -23.68 21.75 -37.47
N TYR A 39 -23.84 20.50 -37.00
CA TYR A 39 -24.09 19.30 -37.80
C TYR A 39 -25.21 18.44 -37.21
N PRO A 40 -26.49 18.87 -37.32
CA PRO A 40 -27.62 18.14 -36.76
C PRO A 40 -27.80 16.74 -37.38
N ASP A 41 -27.37 16.55 -38.63
CA ASP A 41 -27.49 15.28 -39.36
C ASP A 41 -26.42 14.24 -38.98
N ARG A 42 -25.46 14.58 -38.11
CA ARG A 42 -24.37 13.68 -37.70
C ARG A 42 -24.07 13.75 -36.19
N PRO A 43 -24.82 13.00 -35.36
CA PRO A 43 -24.63 12.99 -33.90
C PRO A 43 -23.33 12.29 -33.44
N ASP A 44 -22.70 11.51 -34.32
CA ASP A 44 -21.49 10.71 -34.03
C ASP A 44 -20.19 11.53 -34.05
N LEU A 45 -20.26 12.83 -34.38
CA LEU A 45 -19.10 13.70 -34.48
C LEU A 45 -18.65 14.18 -33.08
N ASP A 46 -17.38 13.94 -32.76
CA ASP A 46 -16.71 14.43 -31.55
C ASP A 46 -15.62 15.47 -31.89
N GLY A 47 -15.10 16.21 -30.91
CA GLY A 47 -14.07 17.23 -31.05
C GLY A 47 -12.74 16.77 -31.68
N ARG A 48 -12.56 15.45 -31.87
CA ARG A 48 -11.42 14.85 -32.57
C ARG A 48 -11.62 14.71 -34.08
N SER A 49 -12.87 14.76 -34.56
CA SER A 49 -13.25 14.67 -35.98
C SER A 49 -12.70 15.84 -36.80
N LYS A 50 -12.73 15.72 -38.14
CA LYS A 50 -12.28 16.81 -39.03
C LYS A 50 -13.12 18.07 -38.80
N GLU A 51 -14.42 17.86 -38.71
CA GLU A 51 -15.46 18.85 -38.47
C GLU A 51 -15.30 19.50 -37.09
N GLY A 52 -15.02 18.70 -36.05
CA GLY A 52 -14.72 19.19 -34.70
C GLY A 52 -13.46 20.05 -34.62
N ARG A 53 -12.40 19.71 -35.40
CA ARG A 53 -11.18 20.52 -35.50
C ARG A 53 -11.41 21.83 -36.22
N GLU A 54 -12.27 21.85 -37.24
CA GLU A 54 -12.65 23.07 -37.96
C GLU A 54 -13.42 24.04 -37.07
N ILE A 55 -14.38 23.54 -36.28
CA ILE A 55 -15.09 24.34 -35.28
C ILE A 55 -14.12 24.89 -34.24
N LYS A 56 -13.17 24.08 -33.76
CA LYS A 56 -12.14 24.51 -32.81
C LYS A 56 -11.23 25.60 -33.41
N ALA A 57 -10.84 25.47 -34.67
CA ALA A 57 -10.05 26.49 -35.38
C ALA A 57 -10.83 27.81 -35.57
N PHE A 58 -12.13 27.72 -35.86
CA PHE A 58 -13.02 28.87 -35.97
C PHE A 58 -13.18 29.60 -34.62
N LEU A 59 -13.46 28.87 -33.54
CA LEU A 59 -13.55 29.42 -32.19
C LEU A 59 -12.22 30.08 -31.75
N ALA A 60 -11.08 29.44 -32.05
CA ALA A 60 -9.76 29.98 -31.76
C ALA A 60 -9.48 31.30 -32.50
N THR A 61 -9.95 31.46 -33.73
CA THR A 61 -9.83 32.70 -34.52
C THR A 61 -10.51 33.88 -33.82
N ARG A 62 -11.59 33.62 -33.07
CA ARG A 62 -12.34 34.62 -32.30
C ARG A 62 -11.93 34.69 -30.83
N LYS A 63 -10.84 34.01 -30.44
CA LYS A 63 -10.37 33.88 -29.05
C LYS A 63 -11.41 33.27 -28.10
N ILE A 64 -12.34 32.47 -28.63
CA ILE A 64 -13.32 31.73 -27.85
C ILE A 64 -12.75 30.34 -27.56
N LYS A 65 -12.70 29.94 -26.29
CA LYS A 65 -12.28 28.61 -25.86
C LYS A 65 -13.48 27.87 -25.29
N ALA A 66 -14.14 27.07 -26.12
CA ALA A 66 -15.17 26.14 -25.66
C ALA A 66 -14.54 25.06 -24.77
N HIS A 67 -15.22 24.71 -23.68
CA HIS A 67 -14.77 23.67 -22.77
C HIS A 67 -14.89 22.29 -23.42
N GLY A 68 -13.92 21.42 -23.09
CA GLY A 68 -13.96 20.03 -23.53
C GLY A 68 -14.91 19.22 -22.65
N ALA A 69 -15.50 18.15 -23.19
CA ALA A 69 -16.37 17.25 -22.42
C ALA A 69 -15.70 16.62 -21.18
N HIS A 70 -14.37 16.70 -21.07
CA HIS A 70 -13.58 16.20 -19.93
C HIS A 70 -13.20 17.29 -18.92
N GLU A 71 -13.55 18.56 -19.19
CA GLU A 71 -13.20 19.68 -18.33
C GLU A 71 -14.21 19.75 -17.17
N TYR A 72 -13.72 19.51 -15.95
CA TYR A 72 -14.55 19.44 -14.76
C TYR A 72 -15.14 20.83 -14.43
N GLN A 73 -16.47 20.93 -14.43
CA GLN A 73 -17.18 22.07 -13.88
C GLN A 73 -17.48 21.81 -12.41
N ALA A 74 -16.94 22.64 -11.53
CA ALA A 74 -17.30 22.60 -10.12
C ALA A 74 -18.77 23.00 -9.98
N LYS A 75 -19.64 22.05 -9.60
CA LYS A 75 -20.98 22.40 -9.14
C LYS A 75 -20.85 23.28 -7.91
N GLU A 76 -21.66 24.33 -7.81
CA GLU A 76 -21.65 25.22 -6.67
C GLU A 76 -21.89 24.45 -5.37
N LYS A 77 -21.20 24.84 -4.30
CA LYS A 77 -21.38 24.23 -2.98
C LYS A 77 -22.78 24.53 -2.48
N ILE A 78 -23.59 23.48 -2.32
CA ILE A 78 -24.90 23.58 -1.71
C ILE A 78 -24.69 23.86 -0.22
N ASN A 79 -25.11 25.04 0.24
CA ASN A 79 -25.11 25.40 1.66
C ASN A 79 -26.40 24.87 2.30
N LEU A 80 -26.25 24.11 3.38
CA LEU A 80 -27.39 23.59 4.14
C LEU A 80 -28.10 24.75 4.88
N THR A 81 -29.42 24.72 4.90
CA THR A 81 -30.22 25.63 5.74
C THR A 81 -30.07 25.28 7.21
N GLU A 82 -30.37 26.21 8.12
CA GLU A 82 -30.27 25.96 9.57
C GLU A 82 -31.17 24.81 10.04
N GLU A 83 -32.35 24.64 9.44
CA GLU A 83 -33.24 23.50 9.71
C GLU A 83 -32.60 22.16 9.29
N GLN A 84 -31.94 22.14 8.13
CA GLN A 84 -31.22 20.96 7.65
C GLN A 84 -30.03 20.61 8.56
N LYS A 85 -29.32 21.61 9.08
CA LYS A 85 -28.22 21.41 10.03
C LYS A 85 -28.72 20.80 11.34
N GLN A 86 -29.80 21.33 11.92
CA GLN A 86 -30.40 20.77 13.13
C GLN A 86 -30.88 19.32 12.93
N PHE A 87 -31.42 19.02 11.74
CA PHE A 87 -31.80 17.67 11.38
C PHE A 87 -30.59 16.73 11.29
N VAL A 88 -29.48 17.19 10.70
CA VAL A 88 -28.21 16.44 10.66
C VAL A 88 -27.70 16.20 12.09
N GLU A 89 -27.63 17.21 12.94
CA GLU A 89 -27.16 17.08 14.34
C GLU A 89 -27.96 16.05 15.14
N SER A 90 -29.28 16.03 14.95
CA SER A 90 -30.17 15.12 15.69
C SER A 90 -30.08 13.67 15.21
N ASN A 91 -29.74 13.44 13.94
CA ASN A 91 -29.79 12.11 13.31
C ASN A 91 -28.40 11.56 12.91
N ALA A 92 -27.33 12.34 13.02
CA ALA A 92 -25.97 11.92 12.67
C ALA A 92 -25.48 10.72 13.49
N SER A 93 -26.04 10.52 14.69
CA SER A 93 -25.74 9.38 15.56
C SER A 93 -26.55 8.12 15.26
N MET A 94 -27.55 8.19 14.36
CA MET A 94 -28.47 7.07 14.07
C MET A 94 -28.51 6.68 12.59
N MET A 95 -28.09 7.55 11.67
CA MET A 95 -28.25 7.35 10.23
C MET A 95 -26.98 7.73 9.46
N ASN A 96 -26.77 7.07 8.33
CA ASN A 96 -25.65 7.39 7.44
C ASN A 96 -25.85 8.76 6.76
N GLY A 97 -24.77 9.52 6.54
CA GLY A 97 -24.86 10.85 5.90
C GLY A 97 -25.53 10.85 4.52
N ARG A 98 -25.49 9.72 3.79
CA ARG A 98 -26.26 9.52 2.55
C ARG A 98 -27.77 9.46 2.81
N GLU A 99 -28.19 8.69 3.81
CA GLU A 99 -29.61 8.52 4.15
C GLU A 99 -30.19 9.85 4.64
N ILE A 100 -29.42 10.57 5.46
CA ILE A 100 -29.75 11.93 5.90
C ILE A 100 -29.91 12.86 4.68
N ALA A 101 -29.00 12.79 3.71
CA ALA A 101 -29.11 13.57 2.48
C ALA A 101 -30.32 13.18 1.62
N CYS A 102 -30.64 11.89 1.47
CA CYS A 102 -31.85 11.45 0.76
C CYS A 102 -33.12 12.01 1.42
N ILE A 103 -33.15 12.10 2.75
CA ILE A 103 -34.28 12.67 3.49
C ILE A 103 -34.34 14.19 3.34
N ILE A 104 -33.21 14.88 3.49
CA ILE A 104 -33.13 16.35 3.41
C ILE A 104 -33.51 16.88 2.02
N PHE A 105 -33.02 16.20 0.96
CA PHE A 105 -33.22 16.64 -0.41
C PHE A 105 -34.37 15.93 -1.13
N ALA A 106 -35.07 15.03 -0.44
CA ALA A 106 -36.19 14.23 -0.96
C ALA A 106 -35.87 13.51 -2.29
N ASP A 107 -34.61 13.11 -2.46
CA ASP A 107 -34.11 12.44 -3.67
C ASP A 107 -33.44 11.11 -3.30
N ASN A 108 -34.07 10.02 -3.74
CA ASN A 108 -33.62 8.66 -3.47
C ASN A 108 -32.51 8.19 -4.43
N GLU A 109 -32.23 8.93 -5.51
CA GLU A 109 -31.18 8.61 -6.47
C GLU A 109 -29.81 9.16 -6.06
N LEU A 110 -29.74 9.87 -4.93
CA LEU A 110 -28.49 10.42 -4.41
C LEU A 110 -27.46 9.33 -4.11
N THR A 111 -26.28 9.52 -4.68
CA THR A 111 -25.08 8.72 -4.42
C THR A 111 -24.05 9.53 -3.65
N ASN A 112 -23.08 8.88 -3.00
CA ASN A 112 -22.03 9.53 -2.22
C ASN A 112 -21.17 10.56 -2.99
N LEU A 113 -21.28 10.58 -4.33
CA LEU A 113 -20.56 11.53 -5.17
C LEU A 113 -21.31 12.86 -5.36
N HIS A 114 -22.62 12.88 -5.11
CA HIS A 114 -23.46 14.06 -5.24
C HIS A 114 -23.03 15.16 -4.25
N GLN A 115 -23.22 16.42 -4.64
CA GLN A 115 -22.75 17.56 -3.88
C GLN A 115 -23.52 17.70 -2.57
N GLU A 116 -24.80 17.33 -2.60
CA GLU A 116 -25.76 17.22 -1.52
C GLU A 116 -25.22 16.34 -0.38
N VAL A 117 -24.82 15.11 -0.72
CA VAL A 117 -24.28 14.14 0.24
C VAL A 117 -22.92 14.59 0.79
N ARG A 118 -22.10 15.27 -0.03
CA ARG A 118 -20.82 15.82 0.41
C ARG A 118 -21.00 16.97 1.41
N SER A 119 -21.93 17.89 1.14
CA SER A 119 -22.24 18.98 2.06
C SER A 119 -22.73 18.48 3.42
N VAL A 120 -23.58 17.44 3.43
CA VAL A 120 -24.02 16.78 4.68
C VAL A 120 -22.86 16.12 5.40
N ASN A 121 -22.03 15.34 4.72
CA ASN A 121 -20.87 14.68 5.32
C ASN A 121 -19.82 15.67 5.84
N ASP A 122 -19.61 16.79 5.15
CA ASP A 122 -18.69 17.83 5.60
C ASP A 122 -19.22 18.54 6.86
N HIS A 123 -20.54 18.68 6.99
CA HIS A 123 -21.16 19.18 8.22
C HIS A 123 -21.09 18.14 9.36
N ILE A 124 -21.32 16.86 9.08
CA ILE A 124 -21.13 15.78 10.07
C ILE A 124 -19.68 15.76 10.58
N LYS A 125 -18.68 15.93 9.71
CA LYS A 125 -17.26 16.01 10.14
C LYS A 125 -16.94 17.27 10.95
N SER A 126 -17.70 18.34 10.79
CA SER A 126 -17.54 19.56 11.59
C SER A 126 -18.11 19.42 13.00
N LEU A 127 -19.05 18.50 13.17
CA LEU A 127 -19.55 18.07 14.46
C LEU A 127 -18.54 17.03 14.97
N ASP A 128 -17.95 17.25 16.14
CA ASP A 128 -17.01 16.31 16.78
C ASP A 128 -17.78 15.09 17.35
N LEU A 129 -18.60 14.48 16.50
CA LEU A 129 -19.43 13.31 16.78
C LEU A 129 -18.76 12.10 16.13
N GLU A 130 -18.64 11.01 16.89
CA GLU A 130 -18.21 9.75 16.31
C GLU A 130 -19.22 9.34 15.22
N PRO A 131 -18.77 9.06 13.99
CA PRO A 131 -19.65 8.59 12.93
C PRO A 131 -20.41 7.37 13.42
N TYR A 132 -21.72 7.33 13.21
CA TYR A 132 -22.50 6.14 13.49
C TYR A 132 -21.98 4.97 12.65
N GLU A 133 -21.25 4.05 13.28
CA GLU A 133 -20.93 2.75 12.72
C GLU A 133 -22.04 1.79 13.12
N ASN A 134 -22.94 1.45 12.19
CA ASN A 134 -24.02 0.52 12.46
C ASN A 134 -23.41 -0.88 12.73
N PRO A 135 -23.46 -1.43 13.96
CA PRO A 135 -22.79 -2.70 14.27
C PRO A 135 -23.39 -3.91 13.54
N ASN A 136 -24.59 -3.72 12.97
CA ASN A 136 -25.38 -4.72 12.25
C ASN A 136 -25.34 -4.55 10.73
N GLU A 137 -24.56 -3.60 10.19
CA GLU A 137 -24.37 -3.54 8.73
C GLU A 137 -23.56 -4.75 8.30
N VAL A 138 -24.23 -5.72 7.67
CA VAL A 138 -23.55 -6.77 6.92
C VAL A 138 -22.71 -6.04 5.88
N PRO A 139 -21.37 -6.17 5.89
CA PRO A 139 -20.59 -5.37 4.97
C PRO A 139 -20.83 -5.91 3.57
N ASN A 140 -21.65 -5.18 2.80
CA ASN A 140 -22.07 -5.53 1.44
C ASN A 140 -20.89 -5.52 0.44
N SER A 141 -19.74 -4.98 0.85
CA SER A 141 -18.52 -4.99 0.05
C SER A 141 -17.63 -6.17 0.42
N GLU A 142 -17.36 -7.00 -0.59
CA GLU A 142 -16.26 -7.96 -0.58
C GLU A 142 -14.94 -7.25 -0.21
N TYR A 143 -14.13 -7.87 0.66
CA TYR A 143 -12.83 -7.35 1.04
C TYR A 143 -11.95 -7.12 -0.19
N LYS A 144 -11.36 -5.93 -0.27
CA LYS A 144 -10.46 -5.56 -1.36
C LYS A 144 -9.06 -5.32 -0.78
N PRO A 145 -8.08 -6.19 -1.06
CA PRO A 145 -6.74 -6.02 -0.52
C PRO A 145 -6.11 -4.71 -1.03
N PRO A 146 -5.30 -4.03 -0.21
CA PRO A 146 -4.63 -2.80 -0.61
C PRO A 146 -3.59 -3.10 -1.70
N LYS A 147 -3.76 -2.51 -2.89
CA LYS A 147 -2.88 -2.72 -4.06
C LYS A 147 -1.73 -1.71 -4.16
N THR A 148 -1.74 -0.67 -3.34
CA THR A 148 -0.81 0.46 -3.46
C THR A 148 -0.06 0.62 -2.15
N PHE A 149 1.24 0.90 -2.25
CA PHE A 149 2.12 1.16 -1.12
C PHE A 149 1.51 2.15 -0.11
N ASP A 150 1.05 3.31 -0.57
CA ASP A 150 0.47 4.34 0.30
C ASP A 150 -0.79 3.88 1.04
N LYS A 151 -1.61 3.05 0.39
CA LYS A 151 -2.81 2.48 1.02
C LYS A 151 -2.42 1.52 2.12
N THR A 152 -1.47 0.63 1.85
CA THR A 152 -0.98 -0.34 2.84
C THR A 152 -0.31 0.35 4.02
N VAL A 153 0.46 1.42 3.80
CA VAL A 153 1.03 2.24 4.87
C VAL A 153 -0.07 2.83 5.75
N ASN A 154 -1.12 3.42 5.15
CA ASN A 154 -2.23 3.97 5.92
C ASN A 154 -2.96 2.87 6.71
N THR A 155 -3.14 1.67 6.15
CA THR A 155 -3.74 0.54 6.84
C THR A 155 -2.87 0.06 8.01
N VAL A 156 -1.55 -0.03 7.83
CA VAL A 156 -0.62 -0.39 8.91
C VAL A 156 -0.66 0.64 10.03
N ASN A 157 -0.60 1.94 9.69
CA ASN A 157 -0.65 3.02 10.68
C ASN A 157 -1.96 3.07 11.46
N ARG A 158 -3.07 2.55 10.90
CA ARG A 158 -4.34 2.42 11.64
C ARG A 158 -4.23 1.43 12.80
N TYR A 159 -3.44 0.37 12.65
CA TYR A 159 -3.43 -0.77 13.59
C TYR A 159 -2.15 -0.88 14.43
N VAL A 160 -1.09 -0.17 14.06
CA VAL A 160 0.22 -0.21 14.70
C VAL A 160 0.52 1.12 15.36
N ASN A 161 0.88 1.10 16.65
CA ASN A 161 1.17 2.30 17.44
C ASN A 161 2.46 3.03 16.99
N ASN A 162 3.33 2.36 16.24
CA ASN A 162 4.51 2.94 15.62
C ASN A 162 4.15 3.42 14.21
N GLU A 163 3.73 4.67 14.09
CA GLU A 163 3.40 5.26 12.80
C GLU A 163 4.63 5.27 11.88
N ILE A 164 4.46 4.72 10.68
CA ILE A 164 5.47 4.78 9.63
C ILE A 164 5.40 6.17 9.00
N ASP A 165 6.40 7.00 9.29
CA ASP A 165 6.62 8.29 8.65
C ASP A 165 6.84 8.11 7.14
N LYS A 166 5.92 8.65 6.32
CA LYS A 166 6.03 8.63 4.85
C LYS A 166 7.31 9.31 4.33
N ASN A 167 7.86 10.24 5.12
CA ASN A 167 9.07 10.99 4.77
C ASN A 167 10.36 10.26 5.13
N LYS A 168 10.31 9.19 5.95
CA LYS A 168 11.47 8.42 6.42
C LYS A 168 11.38 6.94 6.02
N ILE A 169 11.01 6.66 4.78
CA ILE A 169 10.92 5.28 4.28
C ILE A 169 12.32 4.73 4.03
N THR A 170 12.76 3.85 4.91
CA THR A 170 13.99 3.06 4.70
C THR A 170 13.74 1.94 3.68
N SER A 171 14.75 1.53 2.92
CA SER A 171 14.63 0.41 1.95
C SER A 171 14.12 -0.89 2.59
N SER A 172 14.36 -1.12 3.88
CA SER A 172 13.83 -2.27 4.63
C SER A 172 12.31 -2.18 4.81
N ILE A 173 11.81 -1.02 5.24
CA ILE A 173 10.37 -0.75 5.41
C ILE A 173 9.64 -0.92 4.08
N LYS A 174 10.26 -0.45 2.98
CA LYS A 174 9.71 -0.62 1.65
C LYS A 174 9.50 -2.10 1.29
N LYS A 175 10.53 -2.93 1.51
CA LYS A 175 10.43 -4.39 1.29
C LYS A 175 9.37 -5.04 2.17
N ASN A 176 9.25 -4.62 3.42
CA ASN A 176 8.24 -5.16 4.35
C ASN A 176 6.82 -4.88 3.85
N ILE A 177 6.53 -3.66 3.40
CA ILE A 177 5.21 -3.27 2.91
C ILE A 177 4.90 -3.95 1.56
N ASP A 178 5.89 -4.05 0.66
CA ASP A 178 5.72 -4.76 -0.61
C ASP A 178 5.39 -6.25 -0.38
N SER A 179 6.07 -6.89 0.58
CA SER A 179 5.74 -8.26 1.01
C SER A 179 4.36 -8.35 1.66
N LEU A 180 3.99 -7.39 2.51
CA LEU A 180 2.67 -7.34 3.17
C LEU A 180 1.52 -7.22 2.17
N ILE A 181 1.69 -6.44 1.10
CA ILE A 181 0.71 -6.36 0.00
C ILE A 181 0.45 -7.76 -0.57
N ASN A 182 1.51 -8.54 -0.82
CA ASN A 182 1.38 -9.90 -1.32
C ASN A 182 0.66 -10.80 -0.30
N TYR A 183 1.01 -10.70 0.99
CA TYR A 183 0.38 -11.50 2.05
C TYR A 183 -1.12 -11.23 2.18
N LEU A 184 -1.53 -9.96 2.23
CA LEU A 184 -2.94 -9.56 2.31
C LEU A 184 -3.73 -9.94 1.05
N SER A 185 -3.07 -10.02 -0.10
CA SER A 185 -3.68 -10.44 -1.37
C SER A 185 -3.90 -11.95 -1.49
N THR A 186 -3.47 -12.75 -0.51
CA THR A 186 -3.62 -14.21 -0.54
C THR A 186 -5.10 -14.61 -0.56
N TYR A 187 -5.45 -15.58 -1.41
CA TYR A 187 -6.82 -16.08 -1.54
C TYR A 187 -7.41 -16.53 -0.20
N ARG A 188 -6.65 -17.28 0.60
CA ARG A 188 -7.07 -17.77 1.91
C ARG A 188 -7.42 -16.64 2.88
N PHE A 189 -6.62 -15.57 2.87
CA PHE A 189 -6.88 -14.38 3.69
C PHE A 189 -8.20 -13.70 3.26
N SER A 190 -8.37 -13.47 1.96
CA SER A 190 -9.58 -12.85 1.40
C SER A 190 -10.84 -13.68 1.64
N HIS A 191 -10.74 -15.01 1.54
CA HIS A 191 -11.87 -15.90 1.82
C HIS A 191 -12.26 -15.88 3.31
N GLN A 192 -11.26 -15.91 4.20
CA GLN A 192 -11.51 -15.92 5.64
C GLN A 192 -12.15 -14.62 6.12
N ILE A 193 -11.63 -13.46 5.69
CA ILE A 193 -12.20 -12.16 6.10
C ILE A 193 -13.64 -11.96 5.61
N ASN A 194 -13.95 -12.45 4.41
CA ASN A 194 -15.30 -12.36 3.84
C ASN A 194 -16.31 -13.31 4.52
N THR A 195 -15.85 -14.32 5.25
CA THR A 195 -16.72 -15.25 5.98
C THR A 195 -17.34 -14.59 7.22
N TYR A 196 -16.68 -13.58 7.80
CA TYR A 196 -17.18 -12.89 8.98
C TYR A 196 -18.34 -11.95 8.63
N SER A 197 -19.41 -12.04 9.43
CA SER A 197 -20.62 -11.22 9.25
C SER A 197 -20.52 -9.85 9.91
N SER A 198 -19.79 -9.73 11.03
CA SER A 198 -19.60 -8.46 11.75
C SER A 198 -18.37 -7.72 11.22
N GLN A 199 -18.50 -6.40 11.03
CA GLN A 199 -17.40 -5.53 10.65
C GLN A 199 -16.30 -5.50 11.72
N THR A 200 -16.67 -5.51 13.01
CA THR A 200 -15.72 -5.56 14.13
C THR A 200 -14.84 -6.80 14.07
N ASP A 201 -15.41 -7.96 13.68
CA ASP A 201 -14.65 -9.20 13.54
C ASP A 201 -13.69 -9.16 12.36
N ARG A 202 -14.10 -8.51 11.25
CA ARG A 202 -13.23 -8.31 10.06
C ARG A 202 -12.05 -7.41 10.40
N GLU A 203 -12.28 -6.34 11.14
CA GLU A 203 -11.22 -5.42 11.55
C GLU A 203 -10.30 -6.04 12.60
N LEU A 204 -10.84 -6.82 13.53
CA LEU A 204 -10.03 -7.58 14.49
C LEU A 204 -9.14 -8.62 13.77
N PHE A 205 -9.67 -9.29 12.74
CA PHE A 205 -8.90 -10.20 11.89
C PHE A 205 -7.73 -9.48 11.20
N GLU A 206 -8.05 -8.41 10.46
CA GLU A 206 -7.08 -7.66 9.66
C GLU A 206 -6.01 -7.03 10.54
N SER A 207 -6.41 -6.41 11.65
CA SER A 207 -5.48 -5.78 12.61
C SER A 207 -4.55 -6.80 13.25
N SER A 208 -5.05 -7.96 13.66
CA SER A 208 -4.25 -9.04 14.25
C SER A 208 -3.19 -9.53 13.26
N PHE A 209 -3.61 -9.80 12.03
CA PHE A 209 -2.72 -10.29 10.98
C PHE A 209 -1.62 -9.28 10.64
N ILE A 210 -1.99 -8.00 10.46
CA ILE A 210 -1.02 -6.93 10.14
C ILE A 210 -0.03 -6.74 11.29
N ARG A 211 -0.49 -6.73 12.54
CA ARG A 211 0.38 -6.60 13.71
C ARG A 211 1.45 -7.69 13.76
N TYR A 212 1.11 -8.93 13.38
CA TYR A 212 2.08 -10.03 13.37
C TYR A 212 3.01 -10.06 12.16
N THR A 213 2.66 -9.43 11.04
CA THR A 213 3.37 -9.61 9.75
C THR A 213 4.03 -8.36 9.19
N HIS A 214 3.66 -7.15 9.61
CA HIS A 214 4.14 -5.89 9.01
C HIS A 214 5.66 -5.66 9.09
N ASP A 215 6.35 -6.30 10.02
CA ASP A 215 7.80 -6.19 10.25
C ASP A 215 8.60 -7.31 9.55
N LYS A 216 7.94 -8.23 8.83
CA LYS A 216 8.53 -9.47 8.32
C LYS A 216 8.45 -9.54 6.79
N PRO A 217 9.55 -9.27 6.06
CA PRO A 217 9.55 -9.27 4.60
C PRO A 217 9.71 -10.66 3.96
N ASP A 218 10.13 -11.66 4.73
CA ASP A 218 10.62 -12.96 4.25
C ASP A 218 9.82 -14.14 4.80
N LEU A 219 8.50 -13.97 4.97
CA LEU A 219 7.60 -15.06 5.34
C LEU A 219 7.38 -15.99 4.14
N SER A 220 7.50 -17.29 4.41
CA SER A 220 7.09 -18.36 3.51
C SER A 220 5.56 -18.47 3.45
N GLN A 221 5.05 -19.11 2.40
CA GLN A 221 3.60 -19.28 2.22
C GLN A 221 2.96 -20.10 3.36
N GLU A 222 3.66 -21.10 3.89
CA GLU A 222 3.21 -21.88 5.05
C GLU A 222 3.15 -21.03 6.33
N GLU A 223 4.13 -20.14 6.55
CA GLU A 223 4.10 -19.23 7.70
C GLU A 223 2.96 -18.22 7.59
N VAL A 224 2.71 -17.68 6.39
CA VAL A 224 1.56 -16.79 6.12
C VAL A 224 0.26 -17.49 6.48
N ASP A 225 0.09 -18.75 6.05
CA ASP A 225 -1.07 -19.56 6.38
C ASP A 225 -1.21 -19.81 7.89
N GLN A 226 -0.10 -20.04 8.59
CA GLN A 226 -0.10 -20.18 10.05
C GLN A 226 -0.49 -18.89 10.77
N TYR A 227 -0.06 -17.73 10.27
CA TYR A 227 -0.50 -16.42 10.80
C TYR A 227 -1.99 -16.14 10.54
N ILE A 228 -2.54 -16.62 9.42
CA ILE A 228 -3.99 -16.57 9.15
C ILE A 228 -4.75 -17.42 10.19
N VAL A 229 -4.28 -18.63 10.48
CA VAL A 229 -4.88 -19.49 11.52
C VAL A 229 -4.78 -18.84 12.89
N LEU A 230 -3.63 -18.26 13.24
CA LEU A 230 -3.47 -17.54 14.50
C LEU A 230 -4.47 -16.39 14.63
N SER A 231 -4.65 -15.60 13.58
CA SER A 231 -5.60 -14.47 13.56
C SER A 231 -7.06 -14.94 13.66
N THR A 232 -7.37 -16.12 13.11
CA THR A 232 -8.69 -16.76 13.24
C THR A 232 -8.96 -17.17 14.69
N GLU A 233 -7.98 -17.75 15.38
CA GLU A 233 -8.12 -18.13 16.79
C GLU A 233 -8.31 -16.91 17.71
N VAL A 234 -7.74 -15.75 17.38
CA VAL A 234 -7.98 -14.49 18.12
C VAL A 234 -9.45 -14.09 18.06
N ILE A 235 -10.10 -14.23 16.91
CA ILE A 235 -11.53 -13.92 16.75
C ILE A 235 -12.40 -14.93 17.50
N ILE A 236 -12.05 -16.22 17.42
CA ILE A 236 -12.76 -17.26 18.19
C ILE A 236 -12.69 -16.94 19.68
N ALA A 237 -11.52 -16.55 20.20
CA ALA A 237 -11.37 -16.13 21.59
C ALA A 237 -12.26 -14.92 21.93
N ALA A 238 -12.29 -13.89 21.09
CA ALA A 238 -13.15 -12.72 21.27
C ALA A 238 -14.66 -13.07 21.22
N SER A 239 -15.05 -14.01 20.36
CA SER A 239 -16.44 -14.49 20.29
C SER A 239 -16.84 -15.28 21.53
N ILE A 240 -15.96 -16.13 22.06
CA ILE A 240 -16.22 -16.88 23.30
C ILE A 240 -16.31 -15.91 24.48
N GLN A 241 -15.49 -14.85 24.50
CA GLN A 241 -15.56 -13.83 25.53
C GLN A 241 -16.90 -13.09 25.51
N ARG A 242 -17.36 -12.60 24.35
CA ARG A 242 -18.70 -11.99 24.20
C ARG A 242 -19.83 -12.93 24.63
N ARG A 243 -19.73 -14.22 24.27
CA ARG A 243 -20.70 -15.23 24.71
C ARG A 243 -20.69 -15.39 26.24
N THR A 244 -19.51 -15.35 26.85
CA THR A 244 -19.35 -15.47 28.30
C THR A 244 -19.97 -14.27 29.03
N GLU A 245 -19.70 -13.05 28.55
CA GLU A 245 -20.29 -11.81 29.08
C GLU A 245 -21.83 -11.86 29.02
N ARG A 246 -22.40 -12.24 27.88
CA ARG A 246 -23.86 -12.41 27.74
C ARG A 246 -24.43 -13.47 28.68
N LEU A 247 -23.73 -14.59 28.88
CA LEU A 247 -24.18 -15.63 29.81
C LEU A 247 -24.12 -15.14 31.26
N GLN A 248 -23.15 -14.29 31.61
CA GLN A 248 -23.05 -13.65 32.93
C GLN A 248 -24.21 -12.68 33.16
N GLU A 249 -24.54 -11.83 32.19
CA GLU A 249 -25.71 -10.92 32.29
C GLU A 249 -27.02 -11.68 32.50
N LEU A 250 -27.21 -12.79 31.77
CA LEU A 250 -28.38 -13.66 31.95
C LEU A 250 -28.40 -14.35 33.32
N LEU A 251 -27.23 -14.71 33.84
CA LEU A 251 -27.09 -15.31 35.16
C LEU A 251 -27.46 -14.30 36.25
N ASP A 252 -26.95 -13.07 36.17
CA ASP A 252 -27.24 -12.00 37.13
C ASP A 252 -28.74 -11.68 37.16
N THR A 253 -29.37 -11.60 35.97
CA THR A 253 -30.83 -11.39 35.84
C THR A 253 -31.62 -12.56 36.45
N ALA A 254 -31.21 -13.81 36.20
CA ALA A 254 -31.90 -15.00 36.70
C ALA A 254 -31.67 -15.26 38.20
N ALA A 255 -30.59 -14.72 38.78
CA ALA A 255 -30.28 -14.82 40.20
C ALA A 255 -31.19 -13.93 41.07
N GLU A 256 -31.76 -12.87 40.50
CA GLU A 256 -32.72 -11.99 41.18
C GLU A 256 -34.12 -12.63 41.35
N ASP A 257 -34.45 -13.64 40.52
CA ASP A 257 -35.74 -14.34 40.56
C ASP A 257 -35.71 -15.60 41.45
N THR A 258 -36.65 -15.69 42.39
CA THR A 258 -36.74 -16.77 43.41
C THR A 258 -36.91 -18.19 42.82
N GLU A 259 -37.39 -18.32 41.58
CA GLU A 259 -37.56 -19.60 40.86
C GLU A 259 -36.36 -19.98 39.97
N GLY A 260 -35.35 -19.11 39.85
CA GLY A 260 -34.25 -19.22 38.88
C GLY A 260 -33.12 -20.20 39.22
N ARG A 261 -33.11 -20.85 40.40
CA ARG A 261 -31.93 -21.63 40.86
C ARG A 261 -31.45 -22.71 39.90
N ARG A 262 -32.36 -23.44 39.22
CA ARG A 262 -31.95 -24.46 38.23
C ARG A 262 -31.39 -23.85 36.94
N ILE A 263 -31.93 -22.71 36.52
CA ILE A 263 -31.46 -21.96 35.36
C ILE A 263 -30.10 -21.33 35.66
N ALA A 264 -29.91 -20.79 36.86
CA ALA A 264 -28.64 -20.27 37.33
C ALA A 264 -27.55 -21.36 37.35
N MET A 265 -27.84 -22.57 37.85
CA MET A 265 -26.87 -23.68 37.80
C MET A 265 -26.50 -24.07 36.36
N ALA A 266 -27.48 -24.20 35.46
CA ALA A 266 -27.21 -24.52 34.06
C ALA A 266 -26.39 -23.43 33.34
N LEU A 267 -26.62 -22.15 33.67
CA LEU A 267 -25.85 -21.02 33.16
C LEU A 267 -24.41 -21.02 33.70
N VAL A 268 -24.22 -21.33 34.99
CA VAL A 268 -22.88 -21.47 35.59
C VAL A 268 -22.08 -22.59 34.90
N ASP A 269 -22.71 -23.73 34.64
CA ASP A 269 -22.07 -24.83 33.91
C ASP A 269 -21.72 -24.43 32.46
N ALA A 270 -22.61 -23.71 31.77
CA ALA A 270 -22.36 -23.18 30.44
C ALA A 270 -21.22 -22.16 30.41
N ILE A 271 -21.13 -21.28 31.41
CA ILE A 271 -20.03 -20.31 31.58
C ILE A 271 -18.71 -21.05 31.83
N SER A 272 -18.71 -22.05 32.72
CA SER A 272 -17.51 -22.85 33.00
C SER A 272 -17.01 -23.60 31.76
N SER A 273 -17.93 -24.15 30.96
CA SER A 273 -17.60 -24.78 29.67
C SER A 273 -17.01 -23.77 28.69
N ALA A 274 -17.62 -22.58 28.53
CA ALA A 274 -17.12 -21.52 27.66
C ALA A 274 -15.73 -21.00 28.09
N GLN A 275 -15.50 -20.86 29.40
CA GLN A 275 -14.17 -20.50 29.94
C GLN A 275 -13.12 -21.58 29.65
N THR A 276 -13.51 -22.86 29.70
CA THR A 276 -12.62 -23.98 29.34
C THR A 276 -12.28 -23.95 27.85
N GLU A 277 -13.27 -23.72 26.99
CA GLU A 277 -13.06 -23.53 25.54
C GLU A 277 -12.15 -22.33 25.25
N TYR A 278 -12.35 -21.21 25.94
CA TYR A 278 -11.49 -20.02 25.84
C TYR A 278 -10.04 -20.34 26.21
N ASN A 279 -9.82 -20.99 27.36
CA ASN A 279 -8.48 -21.39 27.79
C ASN A 279 -7.82 -22.35 26.79
N GLN A 280 -8.58 -23.24 26.16
CA GLN A 280 -8.06 -24.09 25.09
C GLN A 280 -7.65 -23.28 23.86
N CYS A 281 -8.44 -22.27 23.46
CA CYS A 281 -8.09 -21.37 22.35
C CYS A 281 -6.80 -20.59 22.64
N ILE A 282 -6.67 -20.00 23.83
CA ILE A 282 -5.46 -19.28 24.25
C ILE A 282 -4.24 -20.22 24.26
N ASN A 283 -4.39 -21.45 24.75
CA ASN A 283 -3.32 -22.45 24.71
C ASN A 283 -2.92 -22.82 23.28
N ARG A 284 -3.88 -22.92 22.34
CA ARG A 284 -3.58 -23.13 20.91
C ARG A 284 -2.82 -21.94 20.32
N GLN A 285 -3.24 -20.70 20.62
CA GLN A 285 -2.57 -19.48 20.18
C GLN A 285 -1.13 -19.43 20.70
N GLN A 286 -0.90 -19.70 21.98
CA GLN A 286 0.43 -19.73 22.59
C GLN A 286 1.35 -20.73 21.89
N LYS A 287 0.87 -21.96 21.66
CA LYS A 287 1.64 -23.01 20.96
C LYS A 287 1.98 -22.65 19.53
N LEU A 288 1.02 -22.06 18.78
CA LEU A 288 1.26 -21.59 17.42
C LEU A 288 2.29 -20.46 17.40
N LEU A 289 2.17 -19.50 18.30
CA LEU A 289 3.10 -18.38 18.42
C LEU A 289 4.52 -18.85 18.75
N ASP A 290 4.66 -19.80 19.68
CA ASP A 290 5.97 -20.34 20.06
C ASP A 290 6.60 -21.16 18.92
N SER A 291 5.80 -21.94 18.17
CA SER A 291 6.26 -22.64 16.97
C SER A 291 6.75 -21.67 15.89
N LEU A 292 6.00 -20.59 15.63
CA LEU A 292 6.38 -19.55 14.68
C LEU A 292 7.65 -18.81 15.10
N LYS A 293 7.80 -18.49 16.39
CA LYS A 293 9.02 -17.90 16.94
C LYS A 293 10.23 -18.82 16.79
N GLN A 294 10.06 -20.11 17.02
CA GLN A 294 11.14 -21.08 16.89
C GLN A 294 11.59 -21.21 15.43
N LYS A 295 10.66 -21.41 14.48
CA LYS A 295 10.96 -21.44 13.04
C LYS A 295 11.71 -20.19 12.61
N ARG A 296 11.26 -19.02 13.09
CA ARG A 296 11.91 -17.75 12.80
C ARG A 296 13.33 -17.66 13.35
N SER A 297 13.54 -18.12 14.58
CA SER A 297 14.86 -18.19 15.22
C SER A 297 15.81 -19.07 14.41
N ASP A 298 15.34 -20.22 13.92
CA ASP A 298 16.15 -21.14 13.14
C ASP A 298 16.51 -20.56 11.76
N VAL A 299 15.58 -19.89 11.08
CA VAL A 299 15.85 -19.16 9.84
C VAL A 299 16.91 -18.07 10.07
N LEU A 300 16.79 -17.30 11.16
CA LEU A 300 17.75 -16.25 11.47
C LEU A 300 19.13 -16.82 11.81
N LYS A 301 19.20 -17.91 12.58
CA LYS A 301 20.46 -18.62 12.88
C LYS A 301 21.13 -19.12 11.61
N ASN A 302 20.37 -19.67 10.66
CA ASN A 302 20.90 -20.14 9.39
C ASN A 302 21.50 -18.98 8.58
N LYS A 303 20.80 -17.84 8.48
CA LYS A 303 21.33 -16.63 7.82
C LYS A 303 22.59 -16.09 8.51
N ILE A 304 22.64 -16.10 9.84
CA ILE A 304 23.84 -15.69 10.59
C ILE A 304 25.01 -16.64 10.29
N LYS A 305 24.76 -17.95 10.24
CA LYS A 305 25.77 -18.97 9.93
C LYS A 305 26.31 -18.83 8.50
N GLU A 306 25.45 -18.56 7.53
CA GLU A 306 25.84 -18.28 6.14
C GLU A 306 26.65 -16.98 6.03
N ASN A 307 26.24 -15.92 6.71
CA ASN A 307 27.01 -14.67 6.72
C ASN A 307 28.40 -14.85 7.35
N ALA A 308 28.49 -15.65 8.43
CA ALA A 308 29.77 -15.99 9.04
C ALA A 308 30.66 -16.84 8.11
N SER A 309 30.09 -17.78 7.35
CA SER A 309 30.86 -18.56 6.39
C SER A 309 31.36 -17.72 5.22
N VAL A 310 30.54 -16.77 4.73
CA VAL A 310 30.96 -15.80 3.70
C VAL A 310 32.08 -14.90 4.23
N LEU A 311 31.98 -14.38 5.44
CA LEU A 311 33.06 -13.60 6.06
C LEU A 311 34.34 -14.43 6.20
N ASN A 312 34.23 -15.69 6.61
CA ASN A 312 35.37 -16.59 6.70
C ASN A 312 36.00 -16.85 5.33
N LEU A 313 35.21 -17.05 4.28
CA LEU A 313 35.72 -17.18 2.91
C LEU A 313 36.41 -15.90 2.42
N VAL A 314 35.86 -14.72 2.70
CA VAL A 314 36.48 -13.43 2.37
C VAL A 314 37.79 -13.25 3.12
N GLN A 315 37.86 -13.69 4.38
CA GLN A 315 39.08 -13.64 5.17
C GLN A 315 40.15 -14.59 4.63
N LEU A 316 39.79 -15.84 4.30
CA LEU A 316 40.69 -16.79 3.64
C LEU A 316 41.20 -16.24 2.30
N TRP A 317 40.35 -15.55 1.54
CA TRP A 317 40.74 -14.94 0.27
C TRP A 317 41.74 -13.79 0.46
N LYS A 318 41.51 -12.93 1.46
CA LYS A 318 42.47 -11.87 1.84
C LYS A 318 43.80 -12.45 2.31
N GLU A 319 43.78 -13.53 3.08
CA GLU A 319 44.98 -14.25 3.51
C GLU A 319 45.73 -14.84 2.30
N GLU A 320 45.02 -15.43 1.34
CA GLU A 320 45.63 -15.96 0.11
C GLU A 320 46.28 -14.86 -0.74
N GLU A 321 45.63 -13.70 -0.88
CA GLU A 321 46.19 -12.54 -1.56
C GLU A 321 47.46 -12.02 -0.86
N SER A 322 47.42 -11.95 0.48
CA SER A 322 48.58 -11.55 1.28
C SER A 322 49.75 -12.52 1.13
N ARG A 323 49.47 -13.83 1.08
CA ARG A 323 50.47 -14.88 0.86
C ARG A 323 51.10 -14.76 -0.53
N LYS A 324 50.32 -14.48 -1.57
CA LYS A 324 50.83 -14.24 -2.93
C LYS A 324 51.77 -13.03 -2.97
N LYS A 325 51.42 -11.93 -2.30
CA LYS A 325 52.28 -10.74 -2.19
C LYS A 325 53.61 -11.06 -1.46
N LEU A 326 53.56 -11.84 -0.39
CA LEU A 326 54.76 -12.31 0.33
C LEU A 326 55.68 -13.16 -0.54
N ILE A 327 55.11 -14.09 -1.32
CA ILE A 327 55.88 -14.93 -2.25
C ILE A 327 56.52 -14.07 -3.35
N GLN A 328 55.80 -13.09 -3.89
CA GLN A 328 56.35 -12.15 -4.86
C GLN A 328 57.50 -11.33 -4.27
N LEU A 329 57.36 -10.84 -3.03
CA LEU A 329 58.43 -10.11 -2.34
C LEU A 329 59.66 -11.00 -2.11
N ALA A 330 59.44 -12.26 -1.73
CA ALA A 330 60.52 -13.24 -1.55
C ALA A 330 61.22 -13.56 -2.88
N ASN A 331 60.49 -13.68 -3.98
CA ASN A 331 61.06 -13.88 -5.31
C ASN A 331 61.86 -12.65 -5.78
N ILE A 332 61.38 -11.44 -5.51
CA ILE A 332 62.12 -10.20 -5.80
C ILE A 332 63.41 -10.16 -4.99
N ARG A 333 63.38 -10.47 -3.69
CA ARG A 333 64.59 -10.56 -2.86
C ARG A 333 65.55 -11.63 -3.37
N LYS A 334 65.04 -12.81 -3.73
CA LYS A 334 65.86 -13.90 -4.28
C LYS A 334 66.52 -13.51 -5.60
N LYS A 335 65.80 -12.78 -6.46
CA LYS A 335 66.35 -12.25 -7.70
C LYS A 335 67.42 -11.20 -7.44
N ALA A 336 67.18 -10.24 -6.55
CA ALA A 336 68.19 -9.25 -6.15
C ALA A 336 69.47 -9.91 -5.60
N VAL A 337 69.34 -10.95 -4.77
CA VAL A 337 70.48 -11.73 -4.27
C VAL A 337 71.17 -12.49 -5.41
N SER A 338 70.41 -13.06 -6.36
CA SER A 338 70.99 -13.71 -7.54
C SER A 338 71.78 -12.72 -8.39
N ASP A 339 71.25 -11.53 -8.62
CA ASP A 339 71.91 -10.45 -9.38
C ASP A 339 73.17 -9.98 -8.64
N GLU A 340 73.14 -9.90 -7.30
CA GLU A 340 74.31 -9.57 -6.48
C GLU A 340 75.36 -10.69 -6.49
N VAL A 341 74.94 -11.96 -6.46
CA VAL A 341 75.84 -13.11 -6.63
C VAL A 341 76.46 -13.10 -8.02
N GLU A 342 75.70 -12.84 -9.09
CA GLU A 342 76.22 -12.71 -10.45
C GLU A 342 77.27 -11.61 -10.54
N ASN A 343 77.00 -10.43 -9.98
CA ASN A 343 77.95 -9.33 -9.87
C ASN A 343 79.23 -9.72 -9.12
N LEU A 344 79.11 -10.48 -8.02
CA LEU A 344 80.26 -10.97 -7.25
C LEU A 344 81.03 -12.08 -7.98
N THR A 345 80.35 -12.94 -8.75
CA THR A 345 80.97 -13.91 -9.66
C THR A 345 81.54 -13.30 -10.93
N GLY A 346 81.39 -11.99 -11.14
CA GLY A 346 82.24 -11.15 -12.00
C GLY A 346 83.70 -11.12 -11.51
N MET A 347 84.27 -12.29 -11.28
CA MET A 347 85.63 -12.56 -10.84
C MET A 347 86.65 -12.05 -11.86
N ASP A 348 86.24 -11.84 -13.12
CA ASP A 348 87.09 -11.27 -14.17
C ASP A 348 87.41 -9.80 -13.91
N GLU A 349 86.48 -9.01 -13.35
CA GLU A 349 86.75 -7.61 -13.01
C GLU A 349 87.69 -7.50 -11.79
N ILE A 350 87.50 -8.38 -10.81
CA ILE A 350 88.40 -8.51 -9.65
C ILE A 350 89.77 -9.05 -10.08
N LYS A 351 89.83 -10.03 -11.00
CA LYS A 351 91.08 -10.54 -11.58
C LYS A 351 91.80 -9.46 -12.36
N CYS A 352 91.13 -8.70 -13.24
CA CYS A 352 91.73 -7.58 -13.96
C CYS A 352 92.31 -6.53 -13.01
N ARG A 353 91.63 -6.26 -11.89
CA ARG A 353 92.10 -5.30 -10.87
C ARG A 353 93.27 -5.81 -10.03
N ILE A 354 93.31 -7.11 -9.71
CA ILE A 354 94.43 -7.74 -8.98
C ILE A 354 95.65 -7.95 -9.89
N LEU A 355 95.43 -8.30 -11.17
CA LEU A 355 96.47 -8.47 -12.18
C LEU A 355 97.01 -7.15 -12.75
N GLY A 356 96.41 -6.01 -12.37
CA GLY A 356 96.86 -4.68 -12.80
C GLY A 356 96.62 -4.38 -14.28
N LEU A 357 95.77 -5.17 -14.96
CA LEU A 357 95.51 -5.02 -16.39
C LEU A 357 94.46 -3.94 -16.61
N SER A 358 94.89 -2.76 -17.05
CA SER A 358 93.97 -1.71 -17.50
C SER A 358 93.51 -1.99 -18.94
N LYS A 359 92.30 -1.54 -19.30
CA LYS A 359 91.74 -1.73 -20.65
C LYS A 359 92.61 -1.13 -21.76
N GLY A 360 93.51 -0.20 -21.43
CA GLY A 360 94.49 0.38 -22.34
C GLY A 360 95.69 -0.52 -22.61
N GLU A 361 96.19 -1.27 -21.62
CA GLU A 361 97.40 -2.11 -21.78
C GLU A 361 97.18 -3.39 -22.57
N VAL A 362 95.93 -3.87 -22.67
CA VAL A 362 95.59 -5.08 -23.45
C VAL A 362 95.27 -4.77 -24.91
N LEU A 363 94.99 -3.50 -25.24
CA LEU A 363 94.65 -3.06 -26.60
C LEU A 363 95.84 -2.41 -27.33
N ASP A 364 96.97 -2.19 -26.65
CA ASP A 364 98.22 -1.73 -27.24
C ASP A 364 99.20 -2.93 -27.39
N GLU A 365 98.94 -3.79 -28.38
CA GLU A 365 99.95 -4.66 -29.03
C GLU A 365 100.00 -4.36 -30.53
#